data_AF-A0A2N3NJP6-F1
#
_entry.id   AF-A0A2N3NJP6-F1
#
_cell.length_a   1.000
_cell.length_b   1.000
_cell.length_c   1.000
_cell.angle_alpha   90.00
_cell.angle_beta   90.00
_cell.angle_gamma   90.00
#
_symmetry.space_group_name_H-M   'P 1'
#
loop_
_entity.id
_entity.type
_entity.pdbx_description
1 polymer ?
#
loop_
_entity_poly.entity_id
_entity_poly.type
_entity_poly.pdbx_seq_one_letter_code
_entity_poly.pdbx_strand_id
1 'polypeptide(L)'
;MALRKWLVVALSAATALLATPIAGLPAVPRAEDDSVVLFIDELIANLTEATEHTEASKKRGLSCSQSSTRTVNLGYAKYQGYHDADADLNVWKGIRYALSPTGNLRWQAPLMPPLNLAASVTAATEFGPICPQNLPSSPGVPLIPGDEDCLFLNVYAPPNAQNLPVLVWIHGGGYGFGDGRQDMTDIINANNKGFVVVSIQYRLNAFGFLASPEIRSQGVVNAGLLDQALALAWVKLFICQFGGDPLRVTISGESAGAGSVMYHGLAVGGSLGSLLFNYAIAASPYLPFQYKYDAKAVTANYYALSNKLGCGSSGKVLSCLRAADSMAIQQASHDVTQTQPFGYWAFYPVTDNAYITTRASQQLSQKKVNGERLLVGNVANEGALFVPHTITTENDLKAWLALEFPNLSAAQITSILTANPNSALTSATGPFYETNGVSGANHLQVSQDANGQQQRGNAILGESTFVCPAYWMSDAYTSGSKKAYHYQYSVPFAFHTTDMNAYFGPRTDNIGPDMALAFQRIWGNFITGGNPSIPNTIANGASAANPAAANDASAWPAWTTSNPQLLNLNQTGGVAYDFANSWGTTVTQFAGPGQLNAIQASNADSWEGGRGARCDFWLSLAPSIPA
;
A
#
# COMPACT_ATOMS: atom_id res chain seq x y z
N MET A 1 -20.35 -1.16 -42.87
CA MET A 1 -21.70 -0.94 -42.32
C MET A 1 -21.72 -1.44 -40.88
N ALA A 2 -21.16 -0.65 -39.95
CA ALA A 2 -21.24 -0.77 -38.48
C ALA A 2 -20.35 0.34 -37.87
N LEU A 3 -20.70 1.60 -38.14
CA LEU A 3 -20.04 2.80 -37.60
C LEU A 3 -21.10 3.78 -37.05
N ARG A 4 -22.23 3.25 -36.60
CA ARG A 4 -23.35 4.00 -35.99
C ARG A 4 -23.72 3.30 -34.68
N LYS A 5 -23.16 3.77 -33.57
CA LYS A 5 -23.73 3.63 -32.21
C LYS A 5 -23.05 4.51 -31.15
N TRP A 6 -21.92 5.14 -31.48
CA TRP A 6 -21.35 6.23 -30.68
C TRP A 6 -21.87 7.60 -31.18
N LEU A 7 -23.16 7.89 -30.98
CA LEU A 7 -23.71 9.26 -31.14
C LEU A 7 -25.10 9.50 -30.52
N VAL A 8 -25.63 8.66 -29.62
CA VAL A 8 -27.04 8.75 -29.13
C VAL A 8 -27.17 8.95 -27.61
N VAL A 9 -26.23 9.67 -26.98
CA VAL A 9 -26.48 10.23 -25.62
C VAL A 9 -26.17 11.75 -25.54
N ALA A 10 -25.73 12.38 -26.64
CA ALA A 10 -25.32 13.78 -26.62
C ALA A 10 -26.25 14.78 -27.36
N LEU A 11 -27.42 14.37 -27.87
CA LEU A 11 -28.28 15.31 -28.60
C LEU A 11 -29.78 14.99 -28.48
N SER A 12 -30.37 15.24 -27.31
CA SER A 12 -31.81 15.44 -27.17
C SER A 12 -32.14 16.16 -25.86
N ALA A 13 -31.81 17.44 -25.77
CA ALA A 13 -32.48 18.42 -24.90
C ALA A 13 -31.96 19.84 -25.18
N ALA A 14 -32.44 20.48 -26.24
CA ALA A 14 -32.44 21.95 -26.34
C ALA A 14 -33.35 22.43 -27.48
N THR A 15 -34.64 22.62 -27.18
CA THR A 15 -35.44 23.79 -27.62
C THR A 15 -36.73 23.85 -26.80
N ALA A 16 -36.67 24.56 -25.68
CA ALA A 16 -37.76 25.39 -25.15
C ALA A 16 -37.14 26.39 -24.18
N LEU A 17 -36.88 27.61 -24.66
CA LEU A 17 -36.56 28.75 -23.80
C LEU A 17 -37.77 29.07 -22.93
N LEU A 18 -37.56 29.26 -21.61
CA LEU A 18 -37.82 30.52 -20.89
C LEU A 18 -37.42 30.38 -19.40
N ALA A 19 -36.61 31.35 -18.93
CA ALA A 19 -36.34 31.82 -17.56
C ALA A 19 -35.42 31.02 -16.57
N THR A 20 -34.19 31.55 -16.37
CA THR A 20 -33.35 31.61 -15.13
C THR A 20 -32.70 30.32 -14.55
N PRO A 21 -31.67 30.44 -13.67
CA PRO A 21 -30.27 30.83 -13.90
C PRO A 21 -29.27 29.65 -13.71
N ILE A 22 -28.01 29.95 -14.03
CA ILE A 22 -26.80 29.09 -14.08
C ILE A 22 -26.65 28.10 -12.90
N ALA A 23 -26.62 26.80 -13.20
CA ALA A 23 -26.09 25.74 -12.34
C ALA A 23 -25.65 24.53 -13.19
N GLY A 24 -24.38 24.14 -13.08
CA GLY A 24 -23.77 23.06 -13.85
C GLY A 24 -22.70 22.33 -13.04
N LEU A 25 -23.04 21.93 -11.82
CA LEU A 25 -22.35 20.88 -11.07
C LEU A 25 -23.34 19.70 -10.97
N PRO A 26 -22.87 18.43 -11.08
CA PRO A 26 -23.76 17.29 -10.90
C PRO A 26 -24.43 17.36 -9.52
N ALA A 27 -25.72 17.02 -9.47
CA ALA A 27 -26.48 17.00 -8.24
C ALA A 27 -25.85 16.03 -7.24
N VAL A 28 -25.66 16.49 -6.00
CA VAL A 28 -25.33 15.63 -4.86
C VAL A 28 -26.40 14.54 -4.75
N PRO A 29 -26.06 13.24 -4.58
CA PRO A 29 -27.04 12.17 -4.42
C PRO A 29 -28.06 12.50 -3.33
N ARG A 30 -29.32 12.09 -3.52
CA ARG A 30 -30.37 12.24 -2.49
C ARG A 30 -29.98 11.48 -1.23
N ALA A 31 -30.40 12.00 -0.08
CA ALA A 31 -30.13 11.46 1.26
C ALA A 31 -30.67 10.03 1.53
N GLU A 32 -31.32 9.38 0.55
CA GLU A 32 -31.87 8.02 0.69
C GLU A 32 -30.95 6.93 0.12
N ASP A 33 -29.98 7.27 -0.74
CA ASP A 33 -29.06 6.30 -1.34
C ASP A 33 -27.70 6.32 -0.65
N ASP A 34 -27.21 5.14 -0.29
CA ASP A 34 -25.90 4.95 0.32
C ASP A 34 -24.77 5.32 -0.67
N SER A 35 -24.16 6.48 -0.48
CA SER A 35 -23.16 7.04 -1.43
C SER A 35 -21.97 6.11 -1.70
N VAL A 36 -21.58 5.27 -0.74
CA VAL A 36 -20.50 4.28 -0.94
C VAL A 36 -20.98 3.15 -1.85
N VAL A 37 -22.22 2.68 -1.67
CA VAL A 37 -22.82 1.63 -2.50
C VAL A 37 -23.01 2.11 -3.94
N LEU A 38 -23.52 3.34 -4.12
CA LEU A 38 -23.66 3.94 -5.45
C LEU A 38 -22.32 4.00 -6.21
N PHE A 39 -21.26 4.44 -5.52
CA PHE A 39 -19.91 4.44 -6.10
C PHE A 39 -19.45 3.04 -6.51
N ILE A 40 -19.69 2.03 -5.67
CA ILE A 40 -19.31 0.64 -5.94
C ILE A 40 -20.07 0.09 -7.14
N ASP A 41 -21.38 0.31 -7.21
CA ASP A 41 -22.22 -0.18 -8.30
C ASP A 41 -21.81 0.45 -9.64
N GLU A 42 -21.56 1.76 -9.66
CA GLU A 42 -21.07 2.46 -10.85
C GLU A 42 -19.68 1.98 -11.26
N LEU A 43 -18.78 1.80 -10.29
CA LEU A 43 -17.44 1.24 -10.51
C LEU A 43 -17.51 -0.15 -11.16
N ILE A 44 -18.34 -1.04 -10.62
CA ILE A 44 -18.51 -2.41 -11.13
C ILE A 44 -19.09 -2.40 -12.54
N ALA A 45 -20.15 -1.61 -12.78
CA ALA A 45 -20.80 -1.53 -14.08
C ALA A 45 -19.82 -1.03 -15.16
N ASN A 46 -19.12 0.07 -14.90
CA ASN A 46 -18.18 0.67 -15.85
C ASN A 46 -17.01 -0.28 -16.16
N LEU A 47 -16.46 -0.94 -15.14
CA LEU A 47 -15.33 -1.87 -15.33
C LEU A 47 -15.72 -3.14 -16.05
N THR A 48 -16.95 -3.63 -15.85
CA THR A 48 -17.46 -4.82 -16.53
C THR A 48 -17.58 -4.53 -18.03
N GLU A 49 -18.21 -3.42 -18.40
CA GLU A 49 -18.33 -3.00 -19.80
C GLU A 49 -16.94 -2.78 -20.45
N ALA A 50 -16.02 -2.11 -19.75
CA ALA A 50 -14.66 -1.87 -20.24
C ALA A 50 -13.89 -3.18 -20.48
N THR A 51 -14.06 -4.16 -19.59
CA THR A 51 -13.42 -5.48 -19.70
C THR A 51 -13.95 -6.23 -20.94
N GLU A 52 -15.27 -6.28 -21.12
CA GLU A 52 -15.90 -6.91 -22.28
C GLU A 52 -15.47 -6.26 -23.60
N HIS A 53 -15.42 -4.92 -23.64
CA HIS A 53 -14.97 -4.18 -24.81
C HIS A 53 -13.49 -4.48 -25.14
N THR A 54 -12.64 -4.57 -24.12
CA THR A 54 -11.21 -4.88 -24.29
C THR A 54 -11.02 -6.29 -24.83
N GLU A 55 -11.69 -7.28 -24.24
CA GLU A 55 -11.66 -8.67 -24.69
C GLU A 55 -12.15 -8.80 -26.15
N ALA A 56 -13.25 -8.13 -26.50
CA ALA A 56 -13.75 -8.09 -27.88
C ALA A 56 -12.74 -7.43 -28.84
N SER A 57 -12.05 -6.37 -28.41
CA SER A 57 -11.04 -5.69 -29.21
C SER A 57 -9.80 -6.57 -29.43
N LYS A 58 -9.34 -7.28 -28.39
CA LYS A 58 -8.25 -8.26 -28.47
C LYS A 58 -8.58 -9.41 -29.41
N LYS A 59 -9.82 -9.93 -29.37
CA LYS A 59 -10.32 -10.94 -30.33
C LYS A 59 -10.34 -10.45 -31.78
N ARG A 60 -10.48 -9.13 -31.99
CA ARG A 60 -10.41 -8.48 -33.32
C ARG A 60 -8.97 -8.14 -33.74
N GLY A 61 -7.96 -8.49 -32.94
CA GLY A 61 -6.55 -8.18 -33.22
C GLY A 61 -6.17 -6.71 -32.99
N LEU A 62 -7.01 -5.92 -32.31
CA LEU A 62 -6.64 -4.57 -31.89
C LEU A 62 -5.68 -4.65 -30.71
N SER A 63 -4.65 -3.79 -30.72
CA SER A 63 -3.62 -3.73 -29.69
C SER A 63 -3.63 -2.38 -28.98
N CYS A 64 -3.41 -2.42 -27.67
CA CYS A 64 -3.01 -1.25 -26.91
C CYS A 64 -1.62 -0.83 -27.34
N SER A 65 -1.47 0.41 -27.77
CA SER A 65 -0.23 0.92 -28.32
C SER A 65 -0.03 2.36 -27.89
N GLN A 66 1.22 2.70 -27.61
CA GLN A 66 1.61 4.04 -27.25
C GLN A 66 1.60 4.96 -28.48
N SER A 67 1.13 6.20 -28.31
CA SER A 67 1.24 7.26 -29.33
C SER A 67 2.70 7.64 -29.61
N SER A 68 3.10 7.67 -30.88
CA SER A 68 4.46 8.09 -31.31
C SER A 68 4.77 9.55 -30.97
N THR A 69 3.74 10.38 -30.83
CA THR A 69 3.89 11.79 -30.42
C THR A 69 3.98 11.95 -28.90
N ARG A 70 3.69 10.90 -28.12
CA ARG A 70 3.49 10.92 -26.66
C ARG A 70 2.31 11.81 -26.22
N THR A 71 1.50 12.29 -27.16
CA THR A 71 0.18 12.85 -26.86
C THR A 71 -0.81 11.70 -26.66
N VAL A 72 -1.45 11.64 -25.49
CA VAL A 72 -2.53 10.70 -25.18
C VAL A 72 -3.86 11.43 -25.09
N ASN A 73 -4.92 10.84 -25.64
CA ASN A 73 -6.29 11.36 -25.55
C ASN A 73 -7.12 10.45 -24.65
N LEU A 74 -7.53 10.99 -23.49
CA LEU A 74 -8.29 10.26 -22.49
C LEU A 74 -9.80 10.54 -22.57
N GLY A 75 -10.25 11.23 -23.63
CA GLY A 75 -11.65 11.62 -23.82
C GLY A 75 -12.05 12.86 -23.02
N TYR A 76 -11.63 12.97 -21.76
CA TYR A 76 -11.83 14.19 -20.94
C TYR A 76 -10.71 15.23 -21.12
N ALA A 77 -9.49 14.78 -21.43
CA ALA A 77 -8.33 15.64 -21.62
C ALA A 77 -7.31 15.03 -22.59
N LYS A 78 -6.43 15.88 -23.13
CA LYS A 78 -5.22 15.47 -23.86
C LYS A 78 -4.00 15.81 -23.04
N TYR A 79 -3.09 14.85 -22.88
CA TYR A 79 -1.83 15.05 -22.17
C TYR A 79 -0.64 14.81 -23.08
N GLN A 80 0.35 15.69 -23.03
CA GLN A 80 1.63 15.54 -23.70
C GLN A 80 2.69 15.12 -22.68
N GLY A 81 3.19 13.89 -22.81
CA GLY A 81 4.35 13.43 -22.04
C GLY A 81 5.67 13.81 -22.69
N TYR A 82 6.77 13.40 -22.07
CA TYR A 82 8.14 13.58 -22.57
C TYR A 82 8.87 12.24 -22.65
N HIS A 83 10.00 12.22 -23.36
CA HIS A 83 10.94 11.10 -23.31
C HIS A 83 12.09 11.51 -22.40
N ASP A 84 12.29 10.72 -21.36
CA ASP A 84 13.47 10.78 -20.50
C ASP A 84 14.59 10.01 -21.22
N ALA A 85 15.62 10.73 -21.66
CA ALA A 85 16.70 10.15 -22.45
C ALA A 85 17.66 9.30 -21.62
N ASP A 86 17.80 9.59 -20.32
CA ASP A 86 18.72 8.89 -19.42
C ASP A 86 18.12 7.54 -19.01
N ALA A 87 16.83 7.52 -18.69
CA ALA A 87 16.08 6.29 -18.44
C ALA A 87 15.71 5.53 -19.74
N ASP A 88 15.67 6.25 -20.87
CA ASP A 88 15.05 5.83 -22.12
C ASP A 88 13.61 5.32 -21.89
N LEU A 89 12.78 6.18 -21.30
CA LEU A 89 11.38 5.94 -20.98
C LEU A 89 10.51 7.10 -21.45
N ASN A 90 9.27 6.81 -21.81
CA ASN A 90 8.24 7.83 -21.98
C ASN A 90 7.49 8.03 -20.67
N VAL A 91 7.37 9.29 -20.27
CA VAL A 91 6.87 9.67 -18.94
C VAL A 91 5.76 10.71 -19.07
N TRP A 92 4.71 10.52 -18.28
CA TRP A 92 3.62 11.48 -18.08
C TRP A 92 3.43 11.67 -16.58
N LYS A 93 3.68 12.87 -16.08
CA LYS A 93 3.50 13.24 -14.67
C LYS A 93 2.27 14.14 -14.52
N GLY A 94 1.57 14.01 -13.39
CA GLY A 94 0.48 14.92 -13.04
C GLY A 94 -0.79 14.74 -13.89
N ILE A 95 -1.15 13.50 -14.27
CA ILE A 95 -2.43 13.23 -14.94
C ILE A 95 -3.54 13.22 -13.89
N ARG A 96 -4.54 14.09 -14.02
CA ARG A 96 -5.71 14.10 -13.15
C ARG A 96 -6.59 12.89 -13.44
N TYR A 97 -6.84 12.04 -12.44
CA TYR A 97 -7.76 10.89 -12.57
C TYR A 97 -9.11 11.11 -11.88
N ALA A 98 -9.22 12.15 -11.03
CA ALA A 98 -10.46 12.53 -10.36
C ALA A 98 -10.61 14.06 -10.27
N LEU A 99 -11.85 14.53 -10.11
CA LEU A 99 -12.13 15.93 -9.79
C LEU A 99 -11.46 16.31 -8.45
N SER A 100 -11.04 17.58 -8.33
CA SER A 100 -10.46 18.12 -7.09
C SER A 100 -11.45 17.93 -5.93
N PRO A 101 -11.06 17.23 -4.83
CA PRO A 101 -11.95 16.91 -3.71
C PRO A 101 -12.14 18.08 -2.73
N THR A 102 -12.33 19.30 -3.26
CA THR A 102 -12.44 20.55 -2.49
C THR A 102 -13.90 20.96 -2.27
N GLY A 103 -14.13 21.85 -1.29
CA GLY A 103 -15.45 22.40 -0.99
C GLY A 103 -16.49 21.30 -0.70
N ASN A 104 -17.56 21.24 -1.51
CA ASN A 104 -18.62 20.26 -1.35
C ASN A 104 -18.19 18.81 -1.64
N LEU A 105 -17.05 18.61 -2.33
CA LEU A 105 -16.48 17.29 -2.59
C LEU A 105 -15.59 16.77 -1.44
N ARG A 106 -15.36 17.57 -0.39
CA ARG A 106 -14.72 17.09 0.83
C ARG A 106 -15.54 15.98 1.46
N TRP A 107 -14.85 14.87 1.76
CA TRP A 107 -15.41 13.62 2.27
C TRP A 107 -16.53 13.03 1.40
N GLN A 108 -16.48 13.26 0.08
CA GLN A 108 -17.27 12.54 -0.91
C GLN A 108 -16.44 11.48 -1.60
N ALA A 109 -17.11 10.48 -2.18
CA ALA A 109 -16.48 9.56 -3.12
C ALA A 109 -15.84 10.37 -4.27
N PRO A 110 -14.67 9.95 -4.78
CA PRO A 110 -14.05 10.63 -5.90
C PRO A 110 -14.90 10.47 -7.17
N LEU A 111 -14.88 11.49 -8.02
CA LEU A 111 -15.61 11.49 -9.27
C LEU A 111 -14.61 11.58 -10.43
N MET A 112 -14.79 10.75 -11.45
CA MET A 112 -14.00 10.90 -12.68
C MET A 112 -14.27 12.26 -13.33
N PRO A 113 -13.26 12.86 -13.99
CA PRO A 113 -13.50 14.02 -14.84
C PRO A 113 -14.53 13.68 -15.93
N PRO A 114 -15.49 14.57 -16.22
CA PRO A 114 -16.48 14.33 -17.27
C PRO A 114 -15.79 14.17 -18.62
N LEU A 115 -16.33 13.31 -19.50
CA LEU A 115 -15.82 13.11 -20.86
C LEU A 115 -16.20 14.30 -21.77
N ASN A 116 -15.56 15.44 -21.55
CA ASN A 116 -15.74 16.66 -22.33
C ASN A 116 -14.38 17.17 -22.82
N LEU A 117 -13.89 16.53 -23.89
CA LEU A 117 -12.55 16.76 -24.43
C LEU A 117 -12.18 18.26 -24.49
N ALA A 118 -11.24 18.65 -23.62
CA ALA A 118 -10.62 19.96 -23.71
C ALA A 118 -9.92 20.10 -25.07
N ALA A 119 -10.08 21.25 -25.72
CA ALA A 119 -9.44 21.51 -27.02
C ALA A 119 -7.91 21.58 -26.90
N SER A 120 -7.40 22.06 -25.76
CA SER A 120 -5.98 22.22 -25.48
C SER A 120 -5.31 20.91 -25.02
N VAL A 121 -4.02 20.79 -25.34
CA VAL A 121 -3.15 19.72 -24.82
C VAL A 121 -2.45 20.23 -23.57
N THR A 122 -2.57 19.50 -22.47
CA THR A 122 -1.91 19.80 -21.19
C THR A 122 -0.54 19.13 -21.16
N ALA A 123 0.50 19.86 -20.76
CA ALA A 123 1.82 19.26 -20.53
C ALA A 123 1.78 18.39 -19.27
N ALA A 124 2.22 17.12 -19.39
CA ALA A 124 2.32 16.16 -18.31
C ALA A 124 3.81 15.93 -17.96
N THR A 125 4.53 17.01 -17.69
CA THR A 125 5.98 16.99 -17.45
C THR A 125 6.34 17.08 -15.97
N GLU A 126 5.44 17.61 -15.15
CA GLU A 126 5.64 17.86 -13.72
C GLU A 126 4.71 17.02 -12.86
N PHE A 127 5.15 16.67 -11.66
CA PHE A 127 4.29 16.00 -10.69
C PHE A 127 3.16 16.92 -10.22
N GLY A 128 1.99 16.35 -9.98
CA GLY A 128 0.90 17.06 -9.29
C GLY A 128 1.27 17.41 -7.84
N PRO A 129 0.49 18.27 -7.18
CA PRO A 129 0.65 18.57 -5.75
C PRO A 129 0.55 17.30 -4.88
N ILE A 130 1.24 17.33 -3.73
CA ILE A 130 1.06 16.29 -2.70
C ILE A 130 -0.23 16.53 -1.94
N CYS A 131 -0.89 15.45 -1.50
CA CYS A 131 -2.06 15.57 -0.64
C CYS A 131 -1.68 16.12 0.74
N PRO A 132 -2.62 16.75 1.46
CA PRO A 132 -2.39 17.23 2.82
C PRO A 132 -2.06 16.06 3.75
N GLN A 133 -1.04 16.21 4.57
CA GLN A 133 -0.46 15.08 5.31
C GLN A 133 0.24 15.48 6.60
N ASN A 134 0.55 14.50 7.45
CA ASN A 134 1.39 14.70 8.63
C ASN A 134 2.12 13.41 9.01
N LEU A 135 3.22 13.61 9.73
CA LEU A 135 3.98 12.53 10.38
C LEU A 135 3.16 11.88 11.50
N PRO A 136 3.49 10.63 11.90
CA PRO A 136 2.85 9.98 13.04
C PRO A 136 3.12 10.74 14.33
N SER A 137 2.37 10.43 15.38
CA SER A 137 2.55 11.00 16.71
C SER A 137 3.96 10.73 17.23
N SER A 138 4.72 11.80 17.44
CA SER A 138 6.07 11.76 18.02
C SER A 138 6.46 13.16 18.52
N PRO A 139 7.24 13.29 19.61
CA PRO A 139 7.61 14.60 20.13
C PRO A 139 8.28 15.50 19.09
N GLY A 140 7.72 16.70 18.87
CA GLY A 140 8.36 17.77 18.09
C GLY A 140 8.28 17.63 16.57
N VAL A 141 7.49 16.71 16.03
CA VAL A 141 7.33 16.57 14.57
C VAL A 141 6.52 17.74 13.98
N PRO A 142 6.92 18.31 12.82
CA PRO A 142 6.21 19.41 12.20
C PRO A 142 4.98 18.97 11.39
N LEU A 143 4.06 19.90 11.13
CA LEU A 143 3.04 19.77 10.08
C LEU A 143 3.72 19.79 8.70
N ILE A 144 3.20 18.99 7.76
CA ILE A 144 3.64 18.97 6.35
C ILE A 144 2.49 19.47 5.48
N PRO A 145 2.52 20.75 5.04
CA PRO A 145 1.44 21.29 4.21
C PRO A 145 1.31 20.57 2.87
N GLY A 146 0.08 20.37 2.43
CA GLY A 146 -0.25 19.86 1.09
C GLY A 146 -1.43 20.59 0.47
N ASP A 147 -1.83 20.16 -0.73
CA ASP A 147 -2.96 20.72 -1.48
C ASP A 147 -4.11 19.71 -1.55
N GLU A 148 -5.35 20.15 -1.31
CA GLU A 148 -6.52 19.28 -1.48
C GLU A 148 -6.71 18.87 -2.94
N ASP A 149 -6.29 19.70 -3.90
CA ASP A 149 -6.21 19.32 -5.29
C ASP A 149 -4.99 18.43 -5.56
N CYS A 150 -5.08 17.16 -5.17
CA CYS A 150 -3.97 16.22 -5.23
C CYS A 150 -4.26 14.89 -5.94
N LEU A 151 -5.47 14.68 -6.49
CA LEU A 151 -5.86 13.40 -7.11
C LEU A 151 -5.28 13.24 -8.53
N PHE A 152 -3.97 12.99 -8.57
CA PHE A 152 -3.15 12.81 -9.76
C PHE A 152 -2.46 11.45 -9.77
N LEU A 153 -2.08 11.00 -10.97
CA LEU A 153 -1.23 9.84 -11.18
C LEU A 153 -0.14 10.14 -12.20
N ASN A 154 0.86 9.27 -12.25
CA ASN A 154 1.96 9.33 -13.20
C ASN A 154 2.09 8.00 -13.94
N VAL A 155 2.55 8.04 -15.19
CA VAL A 155 2.74 6.86 -16.02
C VAL A 155 4.17 6.84 -16.56
N TYR A 156 4.83 5.69 -16.43
CA TYR A 156 6.15 5.40 -16.99
C TYR A 156 6.01 4.22 -17.95
N ALA A 157 6.37 4.41 -19.22
CA ALA A 157 6.25 3.38 -20.25
C ALA A 157 7.52 3.28 -21.11
N PRO A 158 7.92 2.07 -21.52
CA PRO A 158 8.95 1.90 -22.53
C PRO A 158 8.56 2.58 -23.86
N PRO A 159 9.53 3.05 -24.67
CA PRO A 159 9.25 3.50 -26.01
C PRO A 159 8.56 2.43 -26.86
N ASN A 160 7.50 2.83 -27.57
CA ASN A 160 6.71 1.94 -28.43
C ASN A 160 6.05 0.78 -27.67
N ALA A 161 5.72 0.97 -26.38
CA ALA A 161 5.02 -0.03 -25.58
C ALA A 161 3.75 -0.52 -26.29
N GLN A 162 3.57 -1.84 -26.31
CA GLN A 162 2.43 -2.49 -26.92
C GLN A 162 1.95 -3.67 -26.06
N ASN A 163 0.70 -3.60 -25.62
CA ASN A 163 0.05 -4.60 -24.78
C ASN A 163 0.89 -5.07 -23.57
N LEU A 164 1.70 -4.22 -22.93
CA LEU A 164 2.55 -4.66 -21.82
C LEU A 164 1.75 -4.87 -20.52
N PRO A 165 2.15 -5.79 -19.62
CA PRO A 165 1.62 -5.83 -18.26
C PRO A 165 1.74 -4.46 -17.58
N VAL A 166 0.84 -4.19 -16.63
CA VAL A 166 0.79 -2.92 -15.90
C VAL A 166 1.06 -3.18 -14.44
N LEU A 167 2.05 -2.49 -13.86
CA LEU A 167 2.25 -2.37 -12.43
C LEU A 167 1.58 -1.08 -11.95
N VAL A 168 0.74 -1.15 -10.93
CA VAL A 168 0.20 0.03 -10.23
C VAL A 168 0.84 0.11 -8.86
N TRP A 169 1.49 1.22 -8.54
CA TRP A 169 2.12 1.50 -7.26
C TRP A 169 1.24 2.40 -6.39
N ILE A 170 0.92 1.90 -5.20
CA ILE A 170 0.22 2.61 -4.13
C ILE A 170 1.25 2.88 -3.03
N HIS A 171 1.53 4.15 -2.76
CA HIS A 171 2.56 4.52 -1.78
C HIS A 171 2.13 4.21 -0.34
N GLY A 172 3.12 4.02 0.54
CA GLY A 172 2.95 3.84 1.99
C GLY A 172 2.78 5.15 2.76
N GLY A 173 3.11 5.11 4.06
CA GLY A 173 3.07 6.29 4.95
C GLY A 173 1.90 6.32 5.94
N GLY A 174 1.47 5.15 6.43
CA GLY A 174 0.51 5.04 7.53
C GLY A 174 -0.88 5.61 7.24
N TYR A 175 -1.25 5.79 5.97
CA TYR A 175 -2.47 6.49 5.51
C TYR A 175 -2.52 7.99 5.84
N GLY A 176 -1.46 8.54 6.43
CA GLY A 176 -1.37 9.94 6.85
C GLY A 176 -0.24 10.74 6.20
N PHE A 177 0.70 10.08 5.52
CA PHE A 177 1.89 10.62 4.87
C PHE A 177 2.17 9.88 3.55
N GLY A 178 3.00 10.47 2.69
CA GLY A 178 3.51 9.86 1.46
C GLY A 178 3.04 10.54 0.18
N ASP A 179 3.61 10.10 -0.94
CA ASP A 179 3.21 10.50 -2.28
C ASP A 179 3.63 9.48 -3.36
N GLY A 180 3.10 9.64 -4.56
CA GLY A 180 3.27 8.82 -5.75
C GLY A 180 4.39 9.33 -6.65
N ARG A 181 5.38 10.06 -6.12
CA ARG A 181 6.54 10.56 -6.87
C ARG A 181 7.73 9.60 -6.84
N GLN A 182 7.55 8.40 -6.30
CA GLN A 182 8.53 7.32 -6.36
C GLN A 182 9.06 7.16 -7.80
N ASP A 183 10.38 7.15 -7.94
CA ASP A 183 11.04 6.86 -9.20
C ASP A 183 10.88 5.37 -9.53
N MET A 184 10.42 5.09 -10.74
CA MET A 184 10.13 3.75 -11.24
C MET A 184 11.19 3.26 -12.24
N THR A 185 12.23 4.06 -12.49
CA THR A 185 13.22 3.82 -13.54
C THR A 185 14.00 2.52 -13.31
N ASP A 186 14.53 2.33 -12.11
CA ASP A 186 15.39 1.18 -11.78
C ASP A 186 14.64 -0.14 -11.95
N ILE A 187 13.42 -0.24 -11.41
CA ILE A 187 12.63 -1.48 -11.51
C ILE A 187 12.24 -1.82 -12.95
N ILE A 188 11.96 -0.80 -13.79
CA ILE A 188 11.60 -0.99 -15.20
C ILE A 188 12.85 -1.45 -15.99
N ASN A 189 13.97 -0.78 -15.78
CA ASN A 189 15.22 -1.05 -16.49
C ASN A 189 15.80 -2.41 -16.13
N ALA A 190 15.82 -2.76 -14.84
CA ALA A 190 16.25 -4.07 -14.36
C ALA A 190 15.44 -5.22 -14.96
N ASN A 191 14.20 -4.95 -15.40
CA ASN A 191 13.29 -5.93 -15.99
C ASN A 191 13.17 -5.82 -17.51
N ASN A 192 14.21 -5.34 -18.18
CA ASN A 192 14.27 -5.22 -19.64
C ASN A 192 13.08 -4.43 -20.22
N LYS A 193 12.56 -3.46 -19.46
CA LYS A 193 11.43 -2.62 -19.88
C LYS A 193 10.16 -3.45 -20.21
N GLY A 194 9.93 -4.52 -19.44
CA GLY A 194 8.87 -5.50 -19.71
C GLY A 194 7.44 -5.11 -19.31
N PHE A 195 7.23 -3.95 -18.68
CA PHE A 195 5.91 -3.51 -18.20
C PHE A 195 5.79 -1.98 -18.16
N VAL A 196 4.55 -1.48 -18.08
CA VAL A 196 4.20 -0.08 -17.81
C VAL A 196 3.97 0.09 -16.31
N VAL A 197 4.38 1.22 -15.74
CA VAL A 197 4.13 1.53 -14.32
C VAL A 197 3.21 2.74 -14.19
N VAL A 198 2.25 2.67 -13.27
CA VAL A 198 1.38 3.77 -12.86
C VAL A 198 1.57 4.02 -11.38
N SER A 199 1.99 5.22 -10.97
CA SER A 199 2.05 5.62 -9.55
C SER A 199 0.92 6.60 -9.24
N ILE A 200 0.23 6.39 -8.12
CA ILE A 200 -0.99 7.15 -7.79
C ILE A 200 -0.83 7.97 -6.51
N GLN A 201 -1.47 9.14 -6.47
CA GLN A 201 -1.82 9.85 -5.25
C GLN A 201 -3.18 9.37 -4.72
N TYR A 202 -3.45 9.54 -3.43
CA TYR A 202 -4.78 9.39 -2.84
C TYR A 202 -4.90 10.28 -1.59
N ARG A 203 -6.13 10.67 -1.19
CA ARG A 203 -6.32 11.51 0.02
C ARG A 203 -5.80 10.81 1.27
N LEU A 204 -5.14 11.56 2.14
CA LEU A 204 -4.51 11.10 3.38
C LEU A 204 -5.15 11.72 4.62
N ASN A 205 -4.85 11.15 5.78
CA ASN A 205 -5.23 11.64 7.11
C ASN A 205 -6.73 12.01 7.20
N ALA A 206 -7.09 13.10 7.87
CA ALA A 206 -8.47 13.55 8.00
C ALA A 206 -9.15 13.86 6.65
N PHE A 207 -8.41 14.09 5.57
CA PHE A 207 -9.02 14.31 4.25
C PHE A 207 -9.45 12.98 3.59
N GLY A 208 -8.71 11.90 3.83
CA GLY A 208 -8.97 10.58 3.27
C GLY A 208 -9.77 9.64 4.19
N PHE A 209 -9.64 9.78 5.50
CA PHE A 209 -10.02 8.76 6.48
C PHE A 209 -10.76 9.32 7.70
N LEU A 210 -11.35 10.52 7.57
CA LEU A 210 -12.26 11.02 8.59
C LEU A 210 -13.53 10.17 8.61
N ALA A 211 -13.87 9.63 9.78
CA ALA A 211 -14.97 8.71 9.92
C ALA A 211 -15.85 9.06 11.12
N SER A 212 -17.15 9.00 10.91
CA SER A 212 -18.20 9.11 11.92
C SER A 212 -19.54 8.69 11.29
N PRO A 213 -20.61 8.49 12.08
CA PRO A 213 -21.95 8.33 11.52
C PRO A 213 -22.41 9.53 10.66
N GLU A 214 -21.99 10.74 11.00
CA GLU A 214 -22.33 11.94 10.23
C GLU A 214 -21.63 11.98 8.87
N ILE A 215 -20.34 11.64 8.82
CA ILE A 215 -19.63 11.50 7.53
C ILE A 215 -20.29 10.42 6.69
N ARG A 216 -20.59 9.26 7.27
CA ARG A 216 -21.16 8.11 6.54
C ARG A 216 -22.55 8.39 5.93
N SER A 217 -23.34 9.25 6.56
CA SER A 217 -24.70 9.60 6.12
C SER A 217 -24.75 10.71 5.08
N GLN A 218 -23.69 11.50 4.93
CA GLN A 218 -23.64 12.68 4.05
C GLN A 218 -22.40 12.70 3.14
N GLY A 219 -21.73 11.56 3.01
CA GLY A 219 -20.44 11.39 2.36
C GLY A 219 -19.88 9.98 2.58
N VAL A 220 -18.56 9.83 2.61
CA VAL A 220 -17.84 8.53 2.69
C VAL A 220 -16.73 8.56 3.73
N VAL A 221 -16.52 7.43 4.43
CA VAL A 221 -15.58 7.28 5.57
C VAL A 221 -14.21 6.68 5.21
N ASN A 222 -14.04 6.19 3.99
CA ASN A 222 -12.80 5.62 3.45
C ASN A 222 -12.44 6.30 2.12
N ALA A 223 -12.56 7.63 2.07
CA ALA A 223 -12.39 8.41 0.85
C ALA A 223 -11.06 8.12 0.14
N GLY A 224 -9.97 7.95 0.89
CA GLY A 224 -8.65 7.56 0.36
C GLY A 224 -8.62 6.18 -0.31
N LEU A 225 -9.32 5.17 0.22
CA LEU A 225 -9.43 3.86 -0.46
C LEU A 225 -10.28 3.95 -1.73
N LEU A 226 -11.33 4.78 -1.71
CA LEU A 226 -12.16 5.00 -2.90
C LEU A 226 -11.40 5.78 -3.99
N ASP A 227 -10.50 6.69 -3.61
CA ASP A 227 -9.55 7.35 -4.52
C ASP A 227 -8.69 6.35 -5.25
N GLN A 228 -8.12 5.39 -4.52
CA GLN A 228 -7.32 4.31 -5.10
C GLN A 228 -8.17 3.42 -6.01
N ALA A 229 -9.38 3.04 -5.58
CA ALA A 229 -10.30 2.25 -6.40
C ALA A 229 -10.65 2.94 -7.73
N LEU A 230 -10.87 4.26 -7.71
CA LEU A 230 -11.11 5.03 -8.93
C LEU A 230 -9.85 5.14 -9.80
N ALA A 231 -8.67 5.26 -9.20
CA ALA A 231 -7.41 5.24 -9.96
C ALA A 231 -7.18 3.88 -10.64
N LEU A 232 -7.52 2.76 -9.99
CA LEU A 232 -7.51 1.43 -10.62
C LEU A 232 -8.53 1.35 -11.76
N ALA A 233 -9.71 1.96 -11.60
CA ALA A 233 -10.69 2.07 -12.68
C ALA A 233 -10.15 2.87 -13.87
N TRP A 234 -9.47 3.99 -13.58
CA TRP A 234 -8.80 4.80 -14.59
C TRP A 234 -7.77 3.97 -15.37
N VAL A 235 -6.97 3.15 -14.68
CA VAL A 235 -6.00 2.25 -15.33
C VAL A 235 -6.74 1.30 -16.29
N LYS A 236 -7.81 0.63 -15.84
CA LYS A 236 -8.59 -0.28 -16.68
C LYS A 236 -9.18 0.39 -17.91
N LEU A 237 -9.59 1.66 -17.80
CA LEU A 237 -10.21 2.41 -18.89
C LEU A 237 -9.21 3.00 -19.88
N PHE A 238 -8.05 3.46 -19.41
CA PHE A 238 -7.21 4.38 -20.19
C PHE A 238 -5.77 3.90 -20.44
N ILE A 239 -5.27 2.90 -19.70
CA ILE A 239 -3.84 2.51 -19.81
C ILE A 239 -3.46 1.99 -21.21
N CYS A 240 -4.45 1.58 -21.99
CA CYS A 240 -4.28 1.15 -23.37
C CYS A 240 -3.61 2.22 -24.26
N GLN A 241 -3.86 3.51 -23.98
CA GLN A 241 -3.26 4.65 -24.70
C GLN A 241 -1.75 4.82 -24.44
N PHE A 242 -1.27 4.20 -23.36
CA PHE A 242 0.14 4.22 -22.94
C PHE A 242 0.86 2.92 -23.31
N GLY A 243 0.18 1.99 -24.02
CA GLY A 243 0.74 0.70 -24.40
C GLY A 243 0.59 -0.41 -23.35
N GLY A 244 -0.14 -0.17 -22.25
CA GLY A 244 -0.43 -1.19 -21.24
C GLY A 244 -1.67 -2.04 -21.58
N ASP A 245 -1.69 -3.29 -21.14
CA ASP A 245 -2.83 -4.22 -21.26
C ASP A 245 -3.69 -4.14 -19.99
N PRO A 246 -4.91 -3.57 -20.04
CA PRO A 246 -5.77 -3.44 -18.86
C PRO A 246 -6.28 -4.80 -18.33
N LEU A 247 -6.07 -5.91 -19.05
CA LEU A 247 -6.40 -7.26 -18.59
C LEU A 247 -5.23 -7.93 -17.83
N ARG A 248 -4.08 -7.26 -17.72
CA ARG A 248 -2.89 -7.74 -17.02
C ARG A 248 -2.35 -6.68 -16.07
N VAL A 249 -3.13 -6.43 -15.01
CA VAL A 249 -2.83 -5.40 -13.99
C VAL A 249 -2.34 -6.08 -12.71
N THR A 250 -1.18 -5.67 -12.23
CA THR A 250 -0.64 -6.02 -10.93
C THR A 250 -0.69 -4.78 -10.04
N ILE A 251 -1.39 -4.84 -8.90
CA ILE A 251 -1.31 -3.77 -7.90
C ILE A 251 -0.19 -4.07 -6.92
N SER A 252 0.46 -3.02 -6.41
CA SER A 252 1.58 -3.11 -5.51
C SER A 252 1.58 -1.97 -4.51
N GLY A 253 2.17 -2.21 -3.34
CA GLY A 253 2.42 -1.17 -2.36
C GLY A 253 3.38 -1.63 -1.28
N GLU A 254 3.83 -0.67 -0.48
CA GLU A 254 4.63 -0.87 0.72
C GLU A 254 3.91 -0.24 1.93
N SER A 255 4.03 -0.83 3.12
CA SER A 255 3.41 -0.29 4.35
C SER A 255 1.89 -0.10 4.19
N ALA A 256 1.37 1.12 4.40
CA ALA A 256 -0.03 1.48 4.16
C ALA A 256 -0.47 1.27 2.71
N GLY A 257 0.44 1.31 1.75
CA GLY A 257 0.19 0.94 0.36
C GLY A 257 -0.04 -0.56 0.20
N ALA A 258 0.77 -1.39 0.90
CA ALA A 258 0.54 -2.83 0.96
C ALA A 258 -0.73 -3.17 1.76
N GLY A 259 -1.05 -2.39 2.80
CA GLY A 259 -2.35 -2.46 3.49
C GLY A 259 -3.51 -2.07 2.58
N SER A 260 -3.33 -1.09 1.70
CA SER A 260 -4.30 -0.74 0.65
C SER A 260 -4.48 -1.88 -0.37
N VAL A 261 -3.39 -2.55 -0.78
CA VAL A 261 -3.44 -3.77 -1.60
C VAL A 261 -4.24 -4.87 -0.89
N MET A 262 -4.03 -5.07 0.42
CA MET A 262 -4.83 -5.99 1.22
C MET A 262 -6.31 -5.59 1.20
N TYR A 263 -6.65 -4.32 1.44
CA TYR A 263 -8.04 -3.83 1.40
C TYR A 263 -8.70 -3.98 0.04
N HIS A 264 -8.00 -3.75 -1.07
CA HIS A 264 -8.53 -4.03 -2.42
C HIS A 264 -8.72 -5.53 -2.67
N GLY A 265 -7.85 -6.38 -2.09
CA GLY A 265 -8.07 -7.82 -2.02
C GLY A 265 -9.34 -8.19 -1.27
N LEU A 266 -9.70 -7.45 -0.22
CA LEU A 266 -10.89 -7.72 0.60
C LEU A 266 -12.16 -7.01 0.11
N ALA A 267 -12.03 -6.03 -0.78
CA ALA A 267 -13.11 -5.14 -1.18
C ALA A 267 -14.37 -5.90 -1.62
N VAL A 268 -15.53 -5.43 -1.15
CA VAL A 268 -16.85 -5.99 -1.45
C VAL A 268 -16.92 -7.49 -1.11
N GLY A 269 -16.29 -7.89 0.01
CA GLY A 269 -16.27 -9.27 0.48
C GLY A 269 -15.49 -10.24 -0.41
N GLY A 270 -14.54 -9.75 -1.20
CA GLY A 270 -13.73 -10.57 -2.11
C GLY A 270 -14.50 -11.10 -3.33
N SER A 271 -15.55 -10.38 -3.75
CA SER A 271 -16.46 -10.81 -4.83
C SER A 271 -16.17 -10.20 -6.21
N LEU A 272 -15.21 -9.27 -6.31
CA LEU A 272 -14.86 -8.57 -7.54
C LEU A 272 -14.02 -9.42 -8.50
N GLY A 273 -13.46 -10.54 -8.04
CA GLY A 273 -12.60 -11.39 -8.85
C GLY A 273 -11.38 -10.61 -9.36
N SER A 274 -11.20 -10.55 -10.69
CA SER A 274 -10.09 -9.83 -11.34
C SER A 274 -10.47 -8.45 -11.91
N LEU A 275 -11.64 -7.91 -11.52
CA LEU A 275 -12.21 -6.70 -12.13
C LEU A 275 -11.29 -5.47 -11.98
N LEU A 276 -10.69 -5.28 -10.79
CA LEU A 276 -9.75 -4.19 -10.52
C LEU A 276 -8.31 -4.55 -10.87
N PHE A 277 -7.89 -5.78 -10.59
CA PHE A 277 -6.51 -6.24 -10.80
C PHE A 277 -6.45 -7.76 -10.89
N ASN A 278 -5.37 -8.28 -11.46
CA ASN A 278 -5.11 -9.71 -11.61
C ASN A 278 -4.18 -10.22 -10.52
N TYR A 279 -3.06 -9.53 -10.25
CA TYR A 279 -2.06 -9.93 -9.28
C TYR A 279 -1.82 -8.82 -8.24
N ALA A 280 -1.32 -9.20 -7.07
CA ALA A 280 -1.05 -8.29 -5.96
C ALA A 280 0.37 -8.50 -5.41
N ILE A 281 1.09 -7.40 -5.18
CA ILE A 281 2.34 -7.37 -4.42
C ILE A 281 2.13 -6.56 -3.14
N ALA A 282 2.30 -7.17 -1.98
CA ALA A 282 2.14 -6.49 -0.69
C ALA A 282 3.46 -6.57 0.10
N ALA A 283 4.28 -5.52 0.04
CA ALA A 283 5.50 -5.41 0.81
C ALA A 283 5.19 -4.81 2.19
N SER A 284 5.34 -5.58 3.27
CA SER A 284 5.09 -5.14 4.64
C SER A 284 3.67 -4.57 4.84
N PRO A 285 2.58 -5.35 4.62
CA PRO A 285 1.21 -4.87 4.71
C PRO A 285 0.90 -4.28 6.09
N TYR A 286 0.64 -2.98 6.15
CA TYR A 286 0.29 -2.28 7.39
C TYR A 286 -1.19 -2.44 7.72
N LEU A 287 -1.48 -3.17 8.80
CA LEU A 287 -2.82 -3.31 9.39
C LEU A 287 -2.90 -2.53 10.71
N PRO A 288 -3.34 -1.25 10.70
CA PRO A 288 -3.63 -0.52 11.92
C PRO A 288 -4.87 -1.08 12.61
N PHE A 289 -5.26 -0.49 13.74
CA PHE A 289 -6.54 -0.80 14.34
C PHE A 289 -7.72 -0.49 13.39
N GLN A 290 -8.38 -1.52 12.88
CA GLN A 290 -9.55 -1.46 12.03
C GLN A 290 -10.86 -1.43 12.85
N TYR A 291 -11.22 -0.24 13.30
CA TYR A 291 -12.50 0.02 13.92
C TYR A 291 -13.63 0.08 12.89
N LYS A 292 -14.88 -0.12 13.35
CA LYS A 292 -16.06 0.23 12.56
C LYS A 292 -16.22 1.76 12.49
N TYR A 293 -16.75 2.28 11.40
CA TYR A 293 -16.89 3.72 11.17
C TYR A 293 -17.66 4.50 12.26
N ASP A 294 -18.57 3.82 12.98
CA ASP A 294 -19.39 4.37 14.07
C ASP A 294 -18.84 4.04 15.47
N ALA A 295 -17.63 3.48 15.56
CA ALA A 295 -16.99 3.20 16.83
C ALA A 295 -16.71 4.50 17.61
N LYS A 296 -16.80 4.40 18.94
CA LYS A 296 -16.58 5.54 19.85
C LYS A 296 -15.21 6.18 19.66
N ALA A 297 -14.15 5.39 19.50
CA ALA A 297 -12.78 5.89 19.33
C ALA A 297 -12.64 6.74 18.05
N VAL A 298 -13.13 6.23 16.93
CA VAL A 298 -13.11 6.91 15.62
C VAL A 298 -13.97 8.18 15.66
N THR A 299 -15.17 8.10 16.22
CA THR A 299 -16.08 9.25 16.37
C THR A 299 -15.50 10.32 17.31
N ALA A 300 -14.70 9.94 18.31
CA ALA A 300 -14.01 10.89 19.17
C ALA A 300 -12.96 11.70 18.40
N ASN A 301 -12.21 11.09 17.48
CA ASN A 301 -11.25 11.80 16.62
C ASN A 301 -11.96 12.77 15.67
N TYR A 302 -13.14 12.41 15.14
CA TYR A 302 -13.99 13.32 14.37
C TYR A 302 -14.37 14.57 15.16
N TYR A 303 -14.85 14.42 16.40
CA TYR A 303 -15.21 15.57 17.23
C TYR A 303 -14.00 16.34 17.77
N ALA A 304 -12.86 15.69 17.98
CA ALA A 304 -11.62 16.37 18.35
C ALA A 304 -11.16 17.33 17.22
N LEU A 305 -11.20 16.87 15.98
CA LEU A 305 -10.95 17.72 14.79
C LEU A 305 -11.96 18.86 14.72
N SER A 306 -13.25 18.55 14.86
CA SER A 306 -14.32 19.54 14.81
C SER A 306 -14.19 20.64 15.87
N ASN A 307 -13.87 20.26 17.11
CA ASN A 307 -13.69 21.21 18.21
C ASN A 307 -12.50 22.15 17.96
N LYS A 308 -11.40 21.65 17.39
CA LYS A 308 -10.25 22.49 17.00
C LYS A 308 -10.58 23.51 15.93
N LEU A 309 -11.55 23.22 15.07
CA LEU A 309 -12.05 24.11 14.02
C LEU A 309 -13.21 25.02 14.49
N GLY A 310 -13.63 24.91 15.76
CA GLY A 310 -14.76 25.67 16.29
C GLY A 310 -16.13 25.22 15.77
N CYS A 311 -16.22 24.03 15.15
CA CYS A 311 -17.46 23.50 14.59
C CYS A 311 -18.34 22.77 15.64
N GLY A 312 -17.80 22.46 16.83
CA GLY A 312 -18.52 21.84 17.94
C GLY A 312 -18.86 20.37 17.73
N SER A 313 -19.81 19.84 18.49
CA SER A 313 -20.19 18.41 18.46
C SER A 313 -21.70 18.19 18.28
N SER A 314 -22.43 19.20 17.82
CA SER A 314 -23.87 19.15 17.60
C SER A 314 -24.30 20.09 16.47
N GLY A 315 -25.49 19.86 15.91
CA GLY A 315 -26.00 20.68 14.82
C GLY A 315 -25.41 20.30 13.46
N LYS A 316 -24.91 21.30 12.73
CA LYS A 316 -24.44 21.18 11.33
C LYS A 316 -22.92 21.03 11.24
N VAL A 317 -22.37 20.05 11.94
CA VAL A 317 -20.92 19.90 12.13
C VAL A 317 -20.22 19.70 10.78
N LEU A 318 -20.67 18.76 9.95
CA LEU A 318 -20.08 18.51 8.64
C LEU A 318 -20.15 19.71 7.69
N SER A 319 -21.23 20.51 7.76
CA SER A 319 -21.35 21.72 6.94
C SER A 319 -20.31 22.76 7.34
N CYS A 320 -20.08 22.93 8.65
CA CYS A 320 -19.03 23.79 9.18
C CYS A 320 -17.64 23.29 8.76
N LEU A 321 -17.37 22.00 8.90
CA LEU A 321 -16.12 21.39 8.47
C LEU A 321 -15.84 21.59 6.97
N ARG A 322 -16.86 21.45 6.12
CA ARG A 322 -16.73 21.69 4.67
C ARG A 322 -16.44 23.15 4.34
N ALA A 323 -16.90 24.09 5.16
CA ALA A 323 -16.65 25.52 4.99
C ALA A 323 -15.30 26.00 5.57
N ALA A 324 -14.64 25.18 6.39
CA ALA A 324 -13.38 25.55 7.03
C ALA A 324 -12.24 25.72 6.01
N ASP A 325 -11.28 26.58 6.34
CA ASP A 325 -10.06 26.75 5.54
C ASP A 325 -9.23 25.46 5.48
N SER A 326 -8.59 25.18 4.34
CA SER A 326 -7.82 23.95 4.15
C SER A 326 -6.66 23.83 5.14
N MET A 327 -5.88 24.90 5.32
CA MET A 327 -4.74 24.89 6.23
C MET A 327 -5.19 24.76 7.69
N ALA A 328 -6.34 25.33 8.05
CA ALA A 328 -6.94 25.11 9.37
C ALA A 328 -7.29 23.64 9.61
N ILE A 329 -7.88 22.94 8.61
CA ILE A 329 -8.18 21.51 8.71
C ILE A 329 -6.87 20.70 8.83
N GLN A 330 -5.85 21.04 8.04
CA GLN A 330 -4.53 20.40 8.12
C GLN A 330 -3.90 20.54 9.50
N GLN A 331 -3.93 21.73 10.09
CA GLN A 331 -3.44 21.96 11.45
C GLN A 331 -4.25 21.17 12.49
N ALA A 332 -5.58 21.17 12.39
CA ALA A 332 -6.42 20.40 13.31
C ALA A 332 -6.16 18.89 13.21
N SER A 333 -5.99 18.39 11.99
CA SER A 333 -5.68 17.00 11.66
C SER A 333 -4.31 16.57 12.22
N HIS A 334 -3.30 17.42 12.06
CA HIS A 334 -1.98 17.23 12.68
C HIS A 334 -2.09 17.19 14.20
N ASP A 335 -2.74 18.18 14.82
CA ASP A 335 -2.83 18.24 16.27
C ASP A 335 -3.56 17.03 16.88
N VAL A 336 -4.62 16.53 16.26
CA VAL A 336 -5.33 15.31 16.73
C VAL A 336 -4.44 14.08 16.56
N THR A 337 -3.61 14.03 15.52
CA THR A 337 -2.61 12.97 15.37
C THR A 337 -1.59 13.02 16.51
N GLN A 338 -1.11 14.20 16.91
CA GLN A 338 -0.11 14.32 17.98
C GLN A 338 -0.65 13.99 19.38
N THR A 339 -1.95 13.70 19.54
CA THR A 339 -2.51 13.16 20.79
C THR A 339 -2.61 11.63 20.81
N GLN A 340 -2.26 10.95 19.72
CA GLN A 340 -2.30 9.48 19.63
C GLN A 340 -1.06 8.86 20.27
N PRO A 341 -1.08 7.54 20.59
CA PRO A 341 0.13 6.82 20.99
C PRO A 341 1.29 7.02 20.01
N PHE A 342 2.52 6.89 20.52
CA PHE A 342 3.74 7.04 19.72
C PHE A 342 3.68 6.15 18.46
N GLY A 343 4.03 6.72 17.30
CA GLY A 343 4.05 5.98 16.03
C GLY A 343 2.68 5.87 15.34
N TYR A 344 1.60 6.40 15.92
CA TYR A 344 0.25 6.34 15.34
C TYR A 344 -0.21 7.65 14.70
N TRP A 345 -1.09 7.52 13.72
CA TRP A 345 -1.95 8.54 13.16
C TRP A 345 -3.36 8.47 13.80
N ALA A 346 -4.14 9.54 13.66
CA ALA A 346 -5.50 9.56 14.22
C ALA A 346 -6.58 9.01 13.26
N PHE A 347 -6.28 8.91 11.96
CA PHE A 347 -7.26 8.63 10.92
C PHE A 347 -6.75 7.52 10.01
N TYR A 348 -7.50 6.43 9.94
CA TYR A 348 -7.14 5.18 9.28
C TYR A 348 -8.37 4.56 8.59
N PRO A 349 -8.17 3.57 7.71
CA PRO A 349 -9.28 2.79 7.17
C PRO A 349 -10.19 2.20 8.26
N VAL A 350 -11.50 2.23 8.00
CA VAL A 350 -12.54 1.69 8.89
C VAL A 350 -13.39 0.64 8.18
N THR A 351 -14.01 -0.27 8.94
CA THR A 351 -15.09 -1.10 8.41
C THR A 351 -16.32 -0.22 8.16
N ASP A 352 -16.74 -0.10 6.90
CA ASP A 352 -17.84 0.77 6.44
C ASP A 352 -19.11 0.01 6.03
N ASN A 353 -19.07 -1.33 6.13
CA ASN A 353 -20.12 -2.27 5.74
C ASN A 353 -20.48 -2.25 4.24
N ALA A 354 -19.66 -1.63 3.40
CA ALA A 354 -19.88 -1.54 1.96
C ALA A 354 -18.60 -1.92 1.20
N TYR A 355 -17.61 -1.03 1.13
CA TYR A 355 -16.34 -1.32 0.49
C TYR A 355 -15.52 -2.30 1.35
N ILE A 356 -15.40 -2.02 2.64
CA ILE A 356 -14.76 -2.89 3.65
C ILE A 356 -15.85 -3.42 4.58
N THR A 357 -16.25 -4.67 4.35
CA THR A 357 -17.46 -5.26 4.95
C THR A 357 -17.23 -5.86 6.33
N THR A 358 -16.01 -6.35 6.61
CA THR A 358 -15.62 -6.97 7.88
C THR A 358 -14.15 -6.66 8.21
N ARG A 359 -13.68 -7.06 9.40
CA ARG A 359 -12.26 -6.93 9.80
C ARG A 359 -11.36 -7.76 8.87
N ALA A 360 -10.17 -7.25 8.58
CA ALA A 360 -9.23 -7.93 7.70
C ALA A 360 -8.87 -9.33 8.22
N SER A 361 -8.54 -9.44 9.51
CA SER A 361 -8.27 -10.71 10.19
C SER A 361 -9.38 -11.75 9.98
N GLN A 362 -10.64 -11.32 10.12
CA GLN A 362 -11.81 -12.19 9.97
C GLN A 362 -12.00 -12.64 8.51
N GLN A 363 -11.91 -11.73 7.54
CA GLN A 363 -12.17 -12.08 6.15
C GLN A 363 -11.04 -12.90 5.51
N LEU A 364 -9.78 -12.59 5.85
CA LEU A 364 -8.61 -13.36 5.38
C LEU A 364 -8.71 -14.82 5.83
N SER A 365 -9.14 -15.09 7.06
CA SER A 365 -9.36 -16.47 7.55
C SER A 365 -10.43 -17.24 6.75
N GLN A 366 -11.37 -16.52 6.10
CA GLN A 366 -12.39 -17.11 5.23
C GLN A 366 -11.90 -17.33 3.80
N LYS A 367 -10.67 -16.94 3.46
CA LYS A 367 -10.07 -17.02 2.12
C LYS A 367 -10.90 -16.32 1.03
N LYS A 368 -11.62 -15.26 1.42
CA LYS A 368 -12.45 -14.44 0.52
C LYS A 368 -11.67 -13.23 0.03
N VAL A 369 -11.01 -13.40 -1.11
CA VAL A 369 -10.11 -12.41 -1.69
C VAL A 369 -10.34 -12.25 -3.21
N ASN A 370 -10.23 -11.01 -3.68
CA ASN A 370 -10.09 -10.63 -5.09
C ASN A 370 -8.68 -10.93 -5.60
N GLY A 371 -8.46 -10.94 -6.90
CA GLY A 371 -7.16 -11.21 -7.53
C GLY A 371 -6.74 -12.68 -7.48
N GLU A 372 -5.85 -13.09 -8.38
CA GLU A 372 -5.50 -14.50 -8.60
C GLU A 372 -4.15 -14.93 -8.02
N ARG A 373 -3.22 -13.98 -7.84
CA ARG A 373 -1.88 -14.26 -7.33
C ARG A 373 -1.47 -13.20 -6.33
N LEU A 374 -0.75 -13.63 -5.30
CA LEU A 374 -0.16 -12.76 -4.30
C LEU A 374 1.35 -13.01 -4.19
N LEU A 375 2.15 -11.96 -4.23
CA LEU A 375 3.50 -11.93 -3.69
C LEU A 375 3.45 -11.02 -2.46
N VAL A 376 3.78 -11.55 -1.30
CA VAL A 376 3.73 -10.79 -0.04
C VAL A 376 5.04 -10.97 0.70
N GLY A 377 5.45 -9.96 1.45
CA GLY A 377 6.59 -10.12 2.32
C GLY A 377 6.62 -9.10 3.43
N ASN A 378 7.67 -9.18 4.22
CA ASN A 378 7.97 -8.27 5.32
C ASN A 378 9.50 -8.11 5.43
N VAL A 379 9.95 -7.07 6.11
CA VAL A 379 11.36 -6.97 6.50
C VAL A 379 11.59 -7.68 7.84
N ALA A 380 12.85 -7.95 8.19
CA ALA A 380 13.18 -8.70 9.41
C ALA A 380 12.81 -7.96 10.71
N ASN A 381 12.85 -6.63 10.71
CA ASN A 381 12.66 -5.82 11.93
C ASN A 381 11.61 -4.70 11.77
N GLU A 382 10.38 -5.08 11.43
CA GLU A 382 9.26 -4.17 11.13
C GLU A 382 8.97 -3.14 12.24
N GLY A 383 8.95 -3.57 13.50
CA GLY A 383 8.42 -2.74 14.59
C GLY A 383 9.38 -1.69 15.15
N ALA A 384 10.66 -1.70 14.76
CA ALA A 384 11.69 -0.90 15.43
C ALA A 384 11.43 0.63 15.38
N LEU A 385 10.81 1.12 14.31
CA LEU A 385 10.49 2.55 14.15
C LEU A 385 9.23 2.99 14.91
N PHE A 386 8.44 2.03 15.40
CA PHE A 386 7.08 2.29 15.90
C PHE A 386 6.92 2.01 17.39
N VAL A 387 7.98 1.56 18.07
CA VAL A 387 8.00 1.38 19.53
C VAL A 387 8.91 2.44 20.16
N PRO A 388 8.48 3.14 21.22
CA PRO A 388 9.34 4.07 21.92
C PRO A 388 10.56 3.33 22.52
N HIS A 389 11.75 3.91 22.39
CA HIS A 389 13.01 3.29 22.82
C HIS A 389 13.25 3.46 24.34
N THR A 390 12.27 3.05 25.14
CA THR A 390 12.23 3.25 26.60
C THR A 390 11.92 1.97 27.37
N ILE A 391 11.84 0.81 26.72
CA ILE A 391 11.42 -0.46 27.33
C ILE A 391 12.65 -1.22 27.82
N THR A 392 12.93 -1.13 29.12
CA THR A 392 14.13 -1.77 29.71
C THR A 392 13.81 -3.02 30.53
N THR A 393 12.62 -3.07 31.13
CA THR A 393 12.15 -4.17 31.97
C THR A 393 10.87 -4.80 31.41
N GLU A 394 10.52 -6.01 31.88
CA GLU A 394 9.23 -6.61 31.51
C GLU A 394 8.04 -5.79 32.06
N ASN A 395 8.22 -5.05 33.15
CA ASN A 395 7.17 -4.17 33.68
C ASN A 395 6.95 -2.96 32.75
N ASP A 396 8.02 -2.39 32.20
CA ASP A 396 7.92 -1.33 31.18
C ASP A 396 7.17 -1.87 29.96
N LEU A 397 7.50 -3.09 29.52
CA LEU A 397 6.83 -3.74 28.39
C LEU A 397 5.34 -3.97 28.67
N LYS A 398 4.97 -4.45 29.86
CA LYS A 398 3.56 -4.62 30.26
C LYS A 398 2.81 -3.30 30.26
N ALA A 399 3.43 -2.24 30.80
CA ALA A 399 2.84 -0.91 30.83
C ALA A 399 2.63 -0.35 29.42
N TRP A 400 3.62 -0.52 28.54
CA TRP A 400 3.51 -0.12 27.14
C TRP A 400 2.44 -0.94 26.41
N LEU A 401 2.38 -2.28 26.58
CA LEU A 401 1.34 -3.12 25.97
C LEU A 401 -0.08 -2.73 26.40
N ALA A 402 -0.26 -2.29 27.65
CA ALA A 402 -1.55 -1.81 28.13
C ALA A 402 -1.96 -0.47 27.51
N LEU A 403 -0.99 0.38 27.17
CA LEU A 403 -1.22 1.63 26.44
C LEU A 403 -1.51 1.35 24.95
N GLU A 404 -0.70 0.48 24.36
CA GLU A 404 -0.73 0.12 22.94
C GLU A 404 -2.01 -0.62 22.56
N PHE A 405 -2.43 -1.57 23.39
CA PHE A 405 -3.61 -2.40 23.17
C PHE A 405 -4.65 -2.17 24.28
N PRO A 406 -5.34 -1.01 24.28
CA PRO A 406 -6.19 -0.59 25.39
C PRO A 406 -7.42 -1.48 25.64
N ASN A 407 -7.75 -2.35 24.69
CA ASN A 407 -8.86 -3.30 24.80
C ASN A 407 -8.45 -4.66 25.37
N LEU A 408 -7.16 -4.90 25.61
CA LEU A 408 -6.68 -6.16 26.18
C LEU A 408 -6.78 -6.19 27.70
N SER A 409 -7.21 -7.33 28.23
CA SER A 409 -7.12 -7.61 29.66
C SER A 409 -5.68 -7.92 30.10
N ALA A 410 -5.38 -7.76 31.39
CA ALA A 410 -4.08 -8.14 31.96
C ALA A 410 -3.73 -9.63 31.72
N ALA A 411 -4.74 -10.51 31.67
CA ALA A 411 -4.54 -11.92 31.35
C ALA A 411 -4.14 -12.13 29.88
N GLN A 412 -4.72 -11.37 28.95
CA GLN A 412 -4.33 -11.40 27.54
C GLN A 412 -2.93 -10.83 27.32
N ILE A 413 -2.57 -9.73 28.00
CA ILE A 413 -1.19 -9.21 27.99
C ILE A 413 -0.21 -10.27 28.49
N THR A 414 -0.54 -10.97 29.58
CA THR A 414 0.28 -12.09 30.08
C THR A 414 0.40 -13.22 29.05
N SER A 415 -0.68 -13.50 28.31
CA SER A 415 -0.69 -14.51 27.24
C SER A 415 0.19 -14.09 26.06
N ILE A 416 0.18 -12.80 25.67
CA ILE A 416 1.09 -12.25 24.64
C ILE A 416 2.54 -12.47 25.04
N LEU A 417 2.90 -12.11 26.29
CA LEU A 417 4.26 -12.31 26.78
C LEU A 417 4.63 -13.79 26.81
N THR A 418 3.70 -14.68 27.19
CA THR A 418 3.94 -16.13 27.18
C THR A 418 4.17 -16.67 25.77
N ALA A 419 3.39 -16.20 24.78
CA ALA A 419 3.56 -16.58 23.37
C ALA A 419 4.84 -15.99 22.74
N ASN A 420 5.37 -14.91 23.32
CA ASN A 420 6.57 -14.21 22.87
C ASN A 420 7.67 -14.30 23.94
N PRO A 421 8.26 -15.48 24.22
CA PRO A 421 9.21 -15.63 25.31
C PRO A 421 10.56 -14.94 24.99
N ASN A 422 11.19 -14.35 26.02
CA ASN A 422 12.55 -13.83 25.92
C ASN A 422 13.43 -14.46 27.02
N SER A 423 14.19 -15.49 26.67
CA SER A 423 14.96 -16.32 27.61
C SER A 423 16.49 -16.13 27.56
N ALA A 424 17.04 -15.38 26.60
CA ALA A 424 18.48 -15.45 26.30
C ALA A 424 19.27 -14.13 26.45
N LEU A 425 18.63 -12.97 26.32
CA LEU A 425 19.30 -11.66 26.38
C LEU A 425 18.50 -10.74 27.31
N THR A 426 18.84 -10.74 28.59
CA THR A 426 18.13 -9.91 29.60
C THR A 426 18.78 -8.54 29.83
N SER A 427 19.91 -8.24 29.18
CA SER A 427 20.65 -6.99 29.36
C SER A 427 20.59 -6.11 28.12
N ALA A 428 20.18 -4.85 28.30
CA ALA A 428 20.22 -3.78 27.29
C ALA A 428 21.64 -3.50 26.74
N THR A 429 22.69 -3.96 27.44
CA THR A 429 24.10 -3.83 27.02
C THR A 429 24.62 -5.04 26.25
N GLY A 430 23.76 -6.00 25.91
CA GLY A 430 24.10 -7.16 25.11
C GLY A 430 24.51 -6.79 23.67
N PRO A 431 25.00 -7.77 22.89
CA PRO A 431 25.34 -7.55 21.48
C PRO A 431 24.10 -7.20 20.65
N PHE A 432 24.31 -6.42 19.58
CA PHE A 432 23.30 -6.04 18.59
C PHE A 432 23.69 -6.66 17.24
N TYR A 433 22.89 -7.58 16.74
CA TYR A 433 23.16 -8.30 15.49
C TYR A 433 21.87 -8.87 14.88
N GLU A 434 21.85 -9.05 13.56
CA GLU A 434 20.74 -9.69 12.88
C GLU A 434 20.76 -11.21 13.05
N THR A 435 19.58 -11.79 13.24
CA THR A 435 19.38 -13.23 13.42
C THR A 435 19.44 -13.96 12.09
N ASN A 436 19.79 -15.25 12.12
CA ASN A 436 19.76 -16.10 10.92
C ASN A 436 18.36 -16.70 10.65
N GLY A 437 17.41 -16.49 11.56
CA GLY A 437 16.02 -16.97 11.51
C GLY A 437 15.78 -18.45 11.74
N VAL A 438 16.81 -19.29 11.79
CA VAL A 438 16.67 -20.76 11.86
C VAL A 438 17.23 -21.39 13.13
N SER A 439 18.20 -20.75 13.79
CA SER A 439 18.88 -21.32 14.96
C SER A 439 19.50 -20.24 15.85
N GLY A 440 19.67 -20.56 17.14
CA GLY A 440 20.25 -19.64 18.11
C GLY A 440 19.23 -18.59 18.56
N ALA A 441 19.68 -17.33 18.67
CA ALA A 441 18.80 -16.22 19.01
C ALA A 441 17.83 -15.91 17.87
N ASN A 442 16.62 -15.47 18.21
CA ASN A 442 15.59 -15.08 17.26
C ASN A 442 15.17 -13.61 17.46
N HIS A 443 14.33 -13.12 16.56
CA HIS A 443 13.91 -11.72 16.48
C HIS A 443 13.18 -11.20 17.72
N LEU A 444 12.67 -12.08 18.60
CA LEU A 444 12.10 -11.68 19.89
C LEU A 444 13.17 -11.19 20.88
N GLN A 445 14.44 -11.49 20.61
CA GLN A 445 15.56 -11.36 21.55
C GLN A 445 16.59 -10.32 21.12
N VAL A 446 16.90 -10.25 19.81
CA VAL A 446 17.94 -9.36 19.27
C VAL A 446 17.68 -8.97 17.81
N SER A 447 18.10 -7.76 17.47
CA SER A 447 18.34 -7.21 16.13
C SER A 447 19.53 -6.26 16.20
N GLN A 448 19.90 -5.59 15.09
CA GLN A 448 20.84 -4.46 15.15
C GLN A 448 20.24 -3.17 15.74
N ASP A 449 18.92 -3.13 15.97
CA ASP A 449 18.23 -1.96 16.53
C ASP A 449 18.08 -2.04 18.04
N ALA A 450 17.78 -3.24 18.56
CA ALA A 450 17.54 -3.47 19.98
C ALA A 450 17.86 -4.91 20.40
N ASN A 451 17.96 -5.12 21.72
CA ASN A 451 17.94 -6.44 22.33
C ASN A 451 16.99 -6.43 23.55
N GLY A 452 16.80 -7.60 24.16
CA GLY A 452 16.08 -7.71 25.42
C GLY A 452 14.60 -7.32 25.31
N GLN A 453 14.08 -6.61 26.30
CA GLN A 453 12.65 -6.26 26.36
C GLN A 453 12.27 -5.22 25.29
N GLN A 454 13.19 -4.33 24.91
CA GLN A 454 12.97 -3.40 23.80
C GLN A 454 12.76 -4.17 22.49
N GLN A 455 13.64 -5.11 22.16
CA GLN A 455 13.47 -5.91 20.94
C GLN A 455 12.21 -6.78 21.00
N ARG A 456 11.88 -7.34 22.17
CA ARG A 456 10.63 -8.07 22.35
C ARG A 456 9.40 -7.20 22.08
N GLY A 457 9.43 -5.92 22.48
CA GLY A 457 8.40 -4.93 22.15
C GLY A 457 8.33 -4.65 20.64
N ASN A 458 9.47 -4.39 20.00
CA ASN A 458 9.58 -4.20 18.55
C ASN A 458 9.00 -5.40 17.78
N ALA A 459 9.36 -6.62 18.20
CA ALA A 459 8.91 -7.85 17.60
C ALA A 459 7.40 -8.08 17.77
N ILE A 460 6.85 -7.80 18.96
CA ILE A 460 5.41 -7.89 19.23
C ILE A 460 4.64 -6.95 18.29
N LEU A 461 5.06 -5.69 18.18
CA LEU A 461 4.40 -4.73 17.28
C LEU A 461 4.56 -5.12 15.81
N GLY A 462 5.78 -5.51 15.42
CA GLY A 462 6.08 -5.96 14.06
C GLY A 462 5.20 -7.13 13.64
N GLU A 463 5.03 -8.12 14.52
CA GLU A 463 4.18 -9.27 14.28
C GLU A 463 2.69 -8.93 14.22
N SER A 464 2.18 -8.16 15.18
CA SER A 464 0.74 -7.83 15.22
C SER A 464 0.29 -6.98 14.03
N THR A 465 1.19 -6.16 13.49
CA THR A 465 0.81 -5.05 12.61
C THR A 465 1.28 -5.22 11.15
N PHE A 466 2.32 -6.01 10.91
CA PHE A 466 2.89 -6.21 9.55
C PHE A 466 3.08 -7.69 9.20
N VAL A 467 3.83 -8.43 10.02
CA VAL A 467 4.28 -9.78 9.67
C VAL A 467 3.13 -10.79 9.69
N CYS A 468 2.31 -10.82 10.73
CA CYS A 468 1.19 -11.77 10.77
C CYS A 468 0.08 -11.45 9.77
N PRO A 469 -0.28 -10.18 9.50
CA PRO A 469 -1.10 -9.83 8.34
C PRO A 469 -0.56 -10.40 7.02
N ALA A 470 0.76 -10.37 6.78
CA ALA A 470 1.37 -10.98 5.59
C ALA A 470 1.18 -12.52 5.54
N TYR A 471 1.29 -13.20 6.69
CA TYR A 471 1.01 -14.64 6.80
C TYR A 471 -0.47 -14.94 6.48
N TRP A 472 -1.41 -14.19 7.06
CA TRP A 472 -2.84 -14.36 6.82
C TRP A 472 -3.23 -14.09 5.36
N MET A 473 -2.60 -13.09 4.72
CA MET A 473 -2.75 -12.86 3.28
C MET A 473 -2.24 -14.05 2.46
N SER A 474 -1.10 -14.63 2.83
CA SER A 474 -0.55 -15.82 2.16
C SER A 474 -1.54 -16.98 2.20
N ASP A 475 -2.12 -17.26 3.37
CA ASP A 475 -3.12 -18.32 3.53
C ASP A 475 -4.43 -18.03 2.80
N ALA A 476 -4.86 -16.77 2.74
CA ALA A 476 -6.09 -16.39 2.04
C ALA A 476 -6.05 -16.70 0.53
N TYR A 477 -4.86 -16.64 -0.09
CA TYR A 477 -4.64 -16.91 -1.52
C TYR A 477 -4.29 -18.37 -1.84
N THR A 478 -4.74 -19.32 -1.01
CA THR A 478 -4.58 -20.77 -1.24
C THR A 478 -5.88 -21.48 -1.67
N SER A 479 -6.97 -20.73 -1.89
CA SER A 479 -8.25 -21.30 -2.30
C SER A 479 -8.37 -21.46 -3.83
N GLY A 480 -8.94 -22.57 -4.27
CA GLY A 480 -9.17 -22.85 -5.69
C GLY A 480 -7.87 -22.86 -6.52
N SER A 481 -7.79 -22.00 -7.53
CA SER A 481 -6.63 -21.87 -8.42
C SER A 481 -5.66 -20.74 -8.01
N LYS A 482 -5.91 -20.06 -6.89
CA LYS A 482 -5.10 -18.95 -6.39
C LYS A 482 -3.75 -19.45 -5.86
N LYS A 483 -2.74 -18.59 -5.89
CA LYS A 483 -1.40 -18.90 -5.35
C LYS A 483 -0.82 -17.69 -4.63
N ALA A 484 -0.16 -17.93 -3.52
CA ALA A 484 0.68 -16.95 -2.83
C ALA A 484 2.15 -17.36 -2.85
N TYR A 485 3.02 -16.37 -2.75
CA TYR A 485 4.46 -16.51 -2.53
C TYR A 485 4.86 -15.53 -1.42
N HIS A 486 5.66 -16.00 -0.47
CA HIS A 486 6.00 -15.23 0.73
C HIS A 486 7.51 -15.00 0.80
N TYR A 487 7.97 -13.78 1.07
CA TYR A 487 9.38 -13.49 1.35
C TYR A 487 9.59 -12.76 2.68
N GLN A 488 10.78 -12.93 3.27
CA GLN A 488 11.31 -11.98 4.25
C GLN A 488 12.54 -11.29 3.66
N TYR A 489 12.62 -9.97 3.76
CA TYR A 489 13.84 -9.22 3.46
C TYR A 489 14.68 -9.06 4.73
N SER A 490 15.91 -9.54 4.71
CA SER A 490 16.79 -9.62 5.90
C SER A 490 18.16 -8.98 5.69
N VAL A 491 18.37 -8.24 4.60
CA VAL A 491 19.62 -7.49 4.42
C VAL A 491 19.68 -6.40 5.50
N PRO A 492 20.67 -6.43 6.42
CA PRO A 492 20.71 -5.51 7.57
C PRO A 492 20.73 -4.05 7.12
N PHE A 493 20.02 -3.10 7.74
CA PHE A 493 19.28 -3.21 9.02
C PHE A 493 17.88 -3.81 8.93
N ALA A 494 17.33 -4.01 7.72
CA ALA A 494 16.00 -4.59 7.51
C ALA A 494 14.89 -4.03 8.42
N PHE A 495 14.93 -2.73 8.76
CA PHE A 495 13.80 -2.04 9.39
C PHE A 495 12.78 -1.63 8.33
N HIS A 496 11.56 -1.29 8.74
CA HIS A 496 10.43 -1.01 7.85
C HIS A 496 10.80 -0.03 6.71
N THR A 497 10.33 -0.29 5.48
CA THR A 497 10.62 0.44 4.21
C THR A 497 12.02 0.24 3.58
N THR A 498 13.01 -0.32 4.28
CA THR A 498 14.40 -0.40 3.76
C THR A 498 14.55 -1.28 2.51
N ASP A 499 13.62 -2.19 2.28
CA ASP A 499 13.60 -3.06 1.13
C ASP A 499 13.31 -2.31 -0.19
N MET A 500 12.67 -1.13 -0.13
CA MET A 500 12.44 -0.25 -1.28
C MET A 500 13.73 0.16 -1.98
N ASN A 501 14.82 0.37 -1.22
CA ASN A 501 16.13 0.68 -1.79
C ASN A 501 16.69 -0.45 -2.66
N ALA A 502 16.22 -1.69 -2.47
CA ALA A 502 16.64 -2.82 -3.28
C ALA A 502 15.86 -2.93 -4.61
N TYR A 503 14.56 -2.63 -4.64
CA TYR A 503 13.75 -2.78 -5.85
C TYR A 503 13.47 -1.49 -6.62
N PHE A 504 13.28 -0.35 -5.96
CA PHE A 504 13.12 0.95 -6.65
C PHE A 504 14.37 1.83 -6.61
N GLY A 505 15.28 1.56 -5.68
CA GLY A 505 16.50 2.36 -5.54
C GLY A 505 16.26 3.75 -4.93
N PRO A 506 17.32 4.56 -4.81
CA PRO A 506 18.71 4.15 -5.03
C PRO A 506 19.18 3.14 -3.99
N ARG A 507 20.04 2.22 -4.41
CA ARG A 507 20.64 1.20 -3.55
C ARG A 507 21.56 1.84 -2.51
N THR A 508 21.42 1.46 -1.24
CA THR A 508 22.39 1.80 -0.19
C THR A 508 23.58 0.83 -0.23
N ASP A 509 24.75 1.27 0.25
CA ASP A 509 26.01 0.53 0.11
C ASP A 509 26.00 -0.88 0.74
N ASN A 510 25.19 -1.07 1.77
CA ASN A 510 24.97 -2.34 2.45
C ASN A 510 24.13 -3.36 1.65
N ILE A 511 23.50 -2.98 0.53
CA ILE A 511 22.71 -3.90 -0.31
C ILE A 511 23.55 -4.29 -1.53
N GLY A 512 23.98 -5.52 -1.76
CA GLY A 512 24.81 -5.84 -2.94
C GLY A 512 24.11 -5.57 -4.28
N PRO A 513 24.83 -5.25 -5.38
CA PRO A 513 24.23 -5.04 -6.70
C PRO A 513 23.50 -6.29 -7.22
N ASP A 514 24.06 -7.48 -6.95
CA ASP A 514 23.41 -8.76 -7.30
C ASP A 514 22.13 -9.00 -6.50
N MET A 515 22.07 -8.52 -5.25
CA MET A 515 20.90 -8.65 -4.38
C MET A 515 19.76 -7.75 -4.85
N ALA A 516 20.08 -6.49 -5.18
CA ALA A 516 19.14 -5.56 -5.79
C ALA A 516 18.57 -6.11 -7.11
N LEU A 517 19.44 -6.59 -8.01
CA LEU A 517 19.01 -7.18 -9.27
C LEU A 517 18.12 -8.41 -9.07
N ALA A 518 18.47 -9.31 -8.14
CA ALA A 518 17.65 -10.47 -7.83
C ALA A 518 16.25 -10.07 -7.37
N PHE A 519 16.14 -9.09 -6.47
CA PHE A 519 14.86 -8.64 -5.97
C PHE A 519 14.01 -7.94 -7.04
N GLN A 520 14.64 -7.10 -7.86
CA GLN A 520 13.99 -6.46 -9.01
C GLN A 520 13.44 -7.50 -10.00
N ARG A 521 14.20 -8.56 -10.29
CA ARG A 521 13.78 -9.65 -11.18
C ARG A 521 12.67 -10.50 -10.59
N ILE A 522 12.66 -10.72 -9.27
CA ILE A 522 11.58 -11.39 -8.54
C ILE A 522 10.26 -10.64 -8.77
N TRP A 523 10.26 -9.32 -8.55
CA TRP A 523 9.08 -8.49 -8.80
C TRP A 523 8.68 -8.50 -10.26
N GLY A 524 9.62 -8.33 -11.20
CA GLY A 524 9.31 -8.30 -12.63
C GLY A 524 8.75 -9.61 -13.19
N ASN A 525 9.27 -10.76 -12.75
CA ASN A 525 8.73 -12.06 -13.13
C ASN A 525 7.31 -12.26 -12.59
N PHE A 526 7.05 -11.79 -11.37
CA PHE A 526 5.70 -11.81 -10.80
C PHE A 526 4.73 -10.89 -11.55
N ILE A 527 5.13 -9.67 -11.89
CA ILE A 527 4.32 -8.71 -12.66
C ILE A 527 3.97 -9.28 -14.05
N THR A 528 4.93 -9.93 -14.70
CA THR A 528 4.77 -10.39 -16.08
C THR A 528 4.10 -11.76 -16.19
N GLY A 529 4.27 -12.64 -15.20
CA GLY A 529 3.80 -14.04 -15.27
C GLY A 529 3.13 -14.60 -14.01
N GLY A 530 3.01 -13.84 -12.93
CA GLY A 530 2.38 -14.28 -11.67
C GLY A 530 3.18 -15.36 -10.92
N ASN A 531 4.47 -15.49 -11.22
CA ASN A 531 5.42 -16.39 -10.55
C ASN A 531 6.74 -15.63 -10.31
N PRO A 532 7.19 -15.50 -9.05
CA PRO A 532 8.39 -14.71 -8.71
C PRO A 532 9.71 -15.43 -8.96
N SER A 533 9.71 -16.69 -9.41
CA SER A 533 10.93 -17.49 -9.55
C SER A 533 11.91 -16.87 -10.56
N ILE A 534 13.21 -16.86 -10.24
CA ILE A 534 14.28 -16.27 -11.06
C ILE A 534 15.38 -17.27 -11.39
N PRO A 535 16.10 -17.15 -12.52
CA PRO A 535 17.19 -18.09 -12.84
C PRO A 535 18.26 -18.16 -11.74
N ASN A 536 18.88 -19.34 -11.55
CA ASN A 536 19.99 -19.54 -10.61
C ASN A 536 21.08 -18.47 -10.71
N THR A 537 21.44 -18.07 -11.93
CA THR A 537 22.48 -17.06 -12.20
C THR A 537 22.13 -15.67 -11.67
N ILE A 538 20.84 -15.35 -11.56
CA ILE A 538 20.37 -14.11 -10.93
C ILE A 538 20.25 -14.31 -9.43
N ALA A 539 19.70 -15.45 -8.99
CA ALA A 539 19.50 -15.73 -7.57
C ALA A 539 20.82 -15.76 -6.78
N ASN A 540 21.83 -16.44 -7.30
CA ASN A 540 23.16 -16.49 -6.69
C ASN A 540 23.98 -15.22 -6.95
N GLY A 541 23.65 -14.46 -8.01
CA GLY A 541 24.39 -13.27 -8.42
C GLY A 541 25.60 -13.56 -9.29
N ALA A 542 26.02 -12.57 -10.09
CA ALA A 542 27.19 -12.67 -10.96
C ALA A 542 28.50 -12.72 -10.17
N SER A 543 28.50 -12.20 -8.94
CA SER A 543 29.67 -12.20 -8.05
C SER A 543 29.90 -13.54 -7.35
N ALA A 544 28.96 -14.49 -7.42
CA ALA A 544 29.12 -15.80 -6.81
C ALA A 544 30.23 -16.63 -7.48
N ALA A 545 30.92 -17.47 -6.69
CA ALA A 545 31.92 -18.40 -7.22
C ALA A 545 31.31 -19.43 -8.19
N ASN A 546 30.03 -19.77 -8.02
CA ASN A 546 29.28 -20.63 -8.93
C ASN A 546 27.85 -20.09 -9.15
N PRO A 547 27.64 -19.13 -10.06
CA PRO A 547 26.33 -18.53 -10.29
C PRO A 547 25.28 -19.54 -10.77
N ALA A 548 25.67 -20.64 -11.40
CA ALA A 548 24.75 -21.63 -11.93
C ALA A 548 24.24 -22.66 -10.90
N ALA A 549 24.77 -22.63 -9.66
CA ALA A 549 24.38 -23.55 -8.59
C ALA A 549 22.85 -23.50 -8.34
N ALA A 550 22.26 -24.64 -7.96
CA ALA A 550 20.84 -24.67 -7.64
C ALA A 550 20.52 -23.70 -6.49
N ASN A 551 19.46 -22.90 -6.66
CA ASN A 551 18.99 -21.96 -5.66
C ASN A 551 17.46 -22.05 -5.54
N ASP A 552 16.94 -21.96 -4.32
CA ASP A 552 15.50 -22.09 -4.04
C ASP A 552 14.65 -21.02 -4.74
N ALA A 553 15.22 -19.83 -4.99
CA ALA A 553 14.55 -18.76 -5.73
C ALA A 553 14.24 -19.14 -7.20
N SER A 554 14.90 -20.17 -7.75
CA SER A 554 14.67 -20.64 -9.12
C SER A 554 13.47 -21.56 -9.27
N ALA A 555 13.06 -22.19 -8.19
CA ALA A 555 11.90 -23.05 -8.10
C ALA A 555 11.10 -22.68 -6.86
N TRP A 556 10.79 -21.38 -6.71
CA TRP A 556 10.16 -20.86 -5.51
C TRP A 556 8.81 -21.54 -5.30
N PRO A 557 8.64 -22.33 -4.22
CA PRO A 557 7.38 -23.01 -3.97
C PRO A 557 6.27 -22.00 -3.65
N ALA A 558 5.09 -22.22 -4.19
CA ALA A 558 3.91 -21.48 -3.74
C ALA A 558 3.59 -21.86 -2.29
N TRP A 559 3.11 -20.89 -1.52
CA TRP A 559 2.64 -21.07 -0.16
C TRP A 559 1.53 -22.11 -0.09
N THR A 560 1.59 -22.98 0.92
CA THR A 560 0.50 -23.91 1.27
C THR A 560 0.31 -23.91 2.78
N THR A 561 -0.94 -23.97 3.24
CA THR A 561 -1.24 -23.97 4.68
C THR A 561 -0.64 -25.20 5.41
N SER A 562 -0.40 -26.31 4.72
CA SER A 562 0.17 -27.53 5.32
C SER A 562 1.70 -27.56 5.36
N ASN A 563 2.35 -26.77 4.51
CA ASN A 563 3.80 -26.65 4.46
C ASN A 563 4.15 -25.24 3.98
N PRO A 564 3.99 -24.23 4.85
CA PRO A 564 4.22 -22.86 4.47
C PRO A 564 5.73 -22.61 4.35
N GLN A 565 6.12 -22.01 3.22
CA GLN A 565 7.51 -21.73 2.88
C GLN A 565 7.63 -20.24 2.56
N LEU A 566 8.66 -19.61 3.11
CA LEU A 566 9.07 -18.26 2.73
C LEU A 566 10.45 -18.29 2.10
N LEU A 567 10.74 -17.32 1.24
CA LEU A 567 12.09 -17.08 0.74
C LEU A 567 12.75 -15.98 1.56
N ASN A 568 13.87 -16.27 2.20
CA ASN A 568 14.67 -15.28 2.89
C ASN A 568 15.58 -14.58 1.89
N LEU A 569 15.32 -13.30 1.63
CA LEU A 569 16.13 -12.42 0.81
C LEU A 569 17.24 -11.82 1.69
N ASN A 570 18.40 -12.47 1.68
CA ASN A 570 19.55 -12.08 2.48
C ASN A 570 20.85 -12.13 1.66
N GLN A 571 21.93 -11.61 2.24
CA GLN A 571 23.27 -11.61 1.67
C GLN A 571 24.35 -11.81 2.75
N THR A 572 25.57 -12.09 2.32
CA THR A 572 26.76 -12.26 3.17
C THR A 572 27.97 -11.55 2.55
N GLY A 573 29.11 -11.56 3.23
CA GLY A 573 30.34 -10.95 2.73
C GLY A 573 30.30 -9.41 2.74
N GLY A 574 31.22 -8.79 2.01
CA GLY A 574 31.46 -7.34 2.07
C GLY A 574 32.56 -6.95 3.07
N VAL A 575 32.83 -5.66 3.14
CA VAL A 575 33.79 -5.04 4.06
C VAL A 575 33.05 -4.51 5.28
N ALA A 576 33.52 -4.88 6.47
CA ALA A 576 32.96 -4.41 7.72
C ALA A 576 33.14 -2.88 7.86
N TYR A 577 32.09 -2.20 8.30
CA TYR A 577 32.13 -0.78 8.66
C TYR A 577 31.25 -0.49 9.87
N ASP A 578 31.61 0.55 10.61
CA ASP A 578 30.82 1.02 11.75
C ASP A 578 29.63 1.84 11.26
N PHE A 579 28.44 1.49 11.71
CA PHE A 579 27.21 2.23 11.45
C PHE A 579 26.57 2.64 12.76
N ALA A 580 26.31 3.94 12.92
CA ALA A 580 25.53 4.46 14.02
C ALA A 580 24.04 4.44 13.65
N ASN A 581 23.24 3.65 14.36
CA ASN A 581 21.80 3.59 14.14
C ASN A 581 21.07 4.82 14.69
N SER A 582 19.78 4.93 14.37
CA SER A 582 18.92 6.07 14.73
C SER A 582 18.78 6.29 16.24
N TRP A 583 19.17 5.31 17.06
CA TRP A 583 19.10 5.35 18.53
C TRP A 583 20.49 5.55 19.18
N GLY A 584 21.52 5.85 18.38
CA GLY A 584 22.87 6.17 18.87
C GLY A 584 23.74 4.95 19.19
N THR A 585 23.28 3.74 18.88
CA THR A 585 24.08 2.52 19.02
C THR A 585 24.92 2.30 17.77
N THR A 586 26.21 2.05 17.95
CA THR A 586 27.11 1.67 16.85
C THR A 586 27.11 0.16 16.70
N VAL A 587 26.87 -0.33 15.48
CA VAL A 587 26.93 -1.75 15.14
C VAL A 587 27.80 -1.97 13.90
N THR A 588 28.23 -3.21 13.69
CA THR A 588 28.99 -3.58 12.51
C THR A 588 28.05 -3.95 11.36
N GLN A 589 28.26 -3.31 10.22
CA GLN A 589 27.59 -3.60 8.96
C GLN A 589 28.60 -4.01 7.89
N PHE A 590 28.10 -4.52 6.76
CA PHE A 590 28.95 -4.95 5.65
C PHE A 590 28.52 -4.29 4.34
N ALA A 591 29.47 -3.64 3.68
CA ALA A 591 29.26 -2.89 2.45
C ALA A 591 30.36 -3.16 1.41
N GLY A 592 30.11 -2.78 0.17
CA GLY A 592 31.15 -2.75 -0.87
C GLY A 592 31.55 -4.13 -1.42
N PRO A 593 32.77 -4.27 -1.97
CA PRO A 593 33.17 -5.47 -2.70
C PRO A 593 33.08 -6.75 -1.87
N GLY A 594 32.67 -7.85 -2.51
CA GLY A 594 32.58 -9.17 -1.88
C GLY A 594 31.24 -9.48 -1.20
N GLN A 595 30.24 -8.61 -1.32
CA GLN A 595 28.85 -8.96 -0.98
C GLN A 595 28.32 -10.05 -1.92
N LEU A 596 27.69 -11.08 -1.36
CA LEU A 596 27.18 -12.25 -2.07
C LEU A 596 25.76 -12.57 -1.62
N ASN A 597 24.87 -12.86 -2.58
CA ASN A 597 23.51 -13.29 -2.28
C ASN A 597 23.51 -14.57 -1.43
N ALA A 598 22.65 -14.61 -0.43
CA ALA A 598 22.42 -15.76 0.46
C ALA A 598 20.91 -16.05 0.52
N ILE A 599 20.29 -16.11 -0.66
CA ILE A 599 18.86 -16.34 -0.82
C ILE A 599 18.55 -17.82 -0.64
N GLN A 600 17.64 -18.14 0.28
CA GLN A 600 17.27 -19.52 0.61
C GLN A 600 15.79 -19.60 1.04
N ALA A 601 15.14 -20.73 0.79
CA ALA A 601 13.82 -21.00 1.32
C ALA A 601 13.91 -21.46 2.78
N SER A 602 12.86 -21.21 3.55
CA SER A 602 12.75 -21.65 4.93
C SER A 602 11.29 -21.94 5.29
N ASN A 603 11.09 -22.89 6.20
CA ASN A 603 9.75 -23.19 6.72
C ASN A 603 9.25 -21.98 7.53
N ALA A 604 8.11 -21.44 7.14
CA ALA A 604 7.58 -20.21 7.72
C ALA A 604 7.02 -20.41 9.13
N ASP A 605 6.65 -21.65 9.50
CA ASP A 605 6.15 -21.96 10.84
C ASP A 605 7.26 -21.92 11.88
N SER A 606 8.40 -22.56 11.59
CA SER A 606 9.53 -22.62 12.51
C SER A 606 10.43 -21.38 12.47
N TRP A 607 10.31 -20.55 11.43
CA TRP A 607 11.08 -19.31 11.26
C TRP A 607 11.02 -18.43 12.51
N GLU A 608 12.15 -17.85 12.88
CA GLU A 608 12.30 -16.91 13.99
C GLU A 608 11.67 -17.40 15.30
N GLY A 609 11.94 -18.67 15.63
CA GLY A 609 11.53 -19.28 16.88
C GLY A 609 10.03 -19.63 16.95
N GLY A 610 9.43 -20.06 15.84
CA GLY A 610 8.03 -20.50 15.82
C GLY A 610 7.04 -19.41 15.42
N ARG A 611 7.39 -18.52 14.48
CA ARG A 611 6.56 -17.38 14.07
C ARG A 611 5.17 -17.78 13.59
N GLY A 612 5.01 -18.89 12.86
CA GLY A 612 3.68 -19.33 12.40
C GLY A 612 2.69 -19.49 13.55
N ALA A 613 3.10 -20.17 14.62
CA ALA A 613 2.28 -20.34 15.81
C ALA A 613 1.94 -19.01 16.53
N ARG A 614 2.86 -18.04 16.49
CA ARG A 614 2.58 -16.69 17.03
C ARG A 614 1.56 -15.94 16.17
N CYS A 615 1.60 -16.10 14.85
CA CYS A 615 0.60 -15.51 13.96
C CYS A 615 -0.79 -16.13 14.10
N ASP A 616 -0.88 -17.44 14.38
CA ASP A 616 -2.15 -18.08 14.77
C ASP A 616 -2.65 -17.55 16.12
N PHE A 617 -1.74 -17.34 17.08
CA PHE A 617 -2.08 -16.74 18.37
C PHE A 617 -2.61 -15.32 18.21
N TRP A 618 -1.98 -14.48 17.39
CA TRP A 618 -2.49 -13.13 17.10
C TRP A 618 -3.88 -13.15 16.47
N LEU A 619 -4.13 -14.08 15.54
CA LEU A 619 -5.45 -14.26 14.94
C LEU A 619 -6.51 -14.61 15.99
N SER A 620 -6.15 -15.40 17.01
CA SER A 620 -7.05 -15.73 18.13
C SER A 620 -7.42 -14.52 19.00
N LEU A 621 -6.58 -13.48 19.02
CA LEU A 621 -6.82 -12.21 19.74
C LEU A 621 -7.63 -11.19 18.93
N ALA A 622 -7.87 -11.43 17.64
CA ALA A 622 -8.60 -10.53 16.74
C ALA A 622 -10.01 -10.10 17.22
N PRO A 623 -10.74 -10.85 18.07
CA PRO A 623 -11.97 -10.32 18.67
C PRO A 623 -11.72 -9.12 19.61
N SER A 624 -10.60 -9.15 20.34
CA SER A 624 -10.23 -8.15 21.35
C SER A 624 -9.35 -7.03 20.80
N ILE A 625 -8.60 -7.30 19.74
CA ILE A 625 -7.81 -6.31 19.01
C ILE A 625 -8.61 -5.96 17.75
N PRO A 626 -9.08 -4.71 17.59
CA PRO A 626 -9.77 -4.31 16.38
C PRO A 626 -8.76 -4.30 15.23
N ALA A 627 -8.43 -5.44 14.65
CA ALA A 627 -7.51 -5.65 13.54
C ALA A 627 -8.21 -6.47 12.46
#